data_AF-A0A6V7WYE0-F1
#
_entry.id   AF-A0A6V7WYE0-F1
#
_cell.length_a   1.000
_cell.length_b   1.000
_cell.length_c   1.000
_cell.angle_alpha   90.00
_cell.angle_beta   90.00
_cell.angle_gamma   90.00
#
_symmetry.space_group_name_H-M   'P 1'
#
loop_
_entity.id
_entity.type
_entity.pdbx_description
1 polymer ?
#
loop_
_entity_poly.entity_id
_entity_poly.type
_entity_poly.pdbx_seq_one_letter_code
_entity_poly.pdbx_strand_id
1 'polypeptide(L)'
;MNVGFVEANRYYDWQCFIFHDVDLIPEDDRNLYNCPQQPRHMSVAVDKFNYRLPYYSLFGGAGALTKKQMTKTNGFSNDYWGWGGEDDDFSARISYAGYTISRYPSTIAKYKMIKHLKEASKSNKFVSTYINESNKKKMEK
;
A
#
# COMPACT_ATOMS: atom_id res chain seq x y z
N MET A 1 -3.42 -6.90 5.51
CA MET A 1 -3.37 -7.29 4.09
C MET A 1 -2.95 -8.75 3.88
N ASN A 2 -1.79 -9.19 4.39
CA ASN A 2 -1.29 -10.58 4.20
C ASN A 2 -2.29 -11.69 4.58
N VAL A 3 -3.00 -11.53 5.70
CA VAL A 3 -4.04 -12.49 6.14
C VAL A 3 -5.09 -12.69 5.05
N GLY A 4 -5.61 -11.60 4.47
CA GLY A 4 -6.61 -11.67 3.41
C GLY A 4 -6.11 -12.39 2.16
N PHE A 5 -4.85 -12.19 1.77
CA PHE A 5 -4.23 -12.95 0.68
C PHE A 5 -4.19 -14.45 0.95
N VAL A 6 -3.78 -14.86 2.15
CA VAL A 6 -3.71 -16.28 2.53
C VAL A 6 -5.11 -16.91 2.59
N GLU A 7 -6.05 -16.28 3.28
CA GLU A 7 -7.38 -16.84 3.48
C GLU A 7 -8.19 -16.88 2.19
N ALA A 8 -8.13 -15.84 1.35
CA ALA A 8 -8.86 -15.83 0.07
C ALA A 8 -8.44 -17.00 -0.85
N ASN A 9 -7.15 -17.35 -0.86
CA ASN A 9 -6.63 -18.49 -1.64
C ASN A 9 -7.14 -19.86 -1.16
N ARG A 10 -7.73 -19.95 0.05
CA ARG A 10 -8.36 -21.19 0.52
C ARG A 10 -9.76 -21.40 -0.06
N TYR A 11 -10.43 -20.32 -0.49
CA TYR A 11 -11.79 -20.39 -1.02
C TYR A 11 -11.82 -20.60 -2.54
N TYR A 12 -10.89 -19.99 -3.27
CA TYR A 12 -10.83 -20.07 -4.73
C TYR A 12 -9.43 -19.73 -5.25
N ASP A 13 -9.09 -20.17 -6.46
CA ASP A 13 -7.81 -19.86 -7.11
C ASP A 13 -7.79 -18.46 -7.74
N TRP A 14 -7.88 -17.44 -6.88
CA TRP A 14 -7.83 -16.04 -7.28
C TRP A 14 -6.48 -15.69 -7.90
N GLN A 15 -6.51 -15.10 -9.09
CA GLN A 15 -5.29 -14.66 -9.79
C GLN A 15 -4.97 -13.19 -9.58
N CYS A 16 -5.92 -12.42 -9.03
CA CYS A 16 -5.80 -10.97 -8.83
C CYS A 16 -6.31 -10.60 -7.44
N PHE A 17 -5.55 -9.76 -6.74
CA PHE A 17 -5.82 -9.28 -5.39
C PHE A 17 -5.80 -7.76 -5.41
N ILE A 18 -6.88 -7.17 -4.92
CA ILE A 18 -6.99 -5.72 -4.72
C ILE A 18 -6.94 -5.45 -3.22
N PHE A 19 -5.94 -4.69 -2.79
CA PHE A 19 -5.83 -4.18 -1.43
C PHE A 19 -6.35 -2.75 -1.44
N HIS A 20 -7.31 -2.46 -0.56
CA HIS A 20 -8.11 -1.25 -0.70
C HIS A 20 -8.54 -0.71 0.66
N ASP A 21 -8.21 0.54 0.95
CA ASP A 21 -8.70 1.24 2.13
C ASP A 21 -10.21 1.41 2.05
N VAL A 22 -10.91 1.13 3.14
CA VAL A 22 -12.38 1.16 3.19
C VAL A 22 -12.96 2.57 3.01
N ASP A 23 -12.14 3.61 3.26
CA ASP A 23 -12.55 5.00 3.19
C ASP A 23 -12.21 5.66 1.84
N LEU A 24 -11.68 4.93 0.86
CA LEU A 24 -11.44 5.42 -0.48
C LEU A 24 -12.52 4.94 -1.44
N ILE A 25 -13.10 5.84 -2.23
CA ILE A 25 -14.14 5.51 -3.23
C ILE A 25 -13.67 5.99 -4.62
N PRO A 26 -13.57 5.13 -5.64
CA PRO A 26 -13.22 5.55 -6.99
C PRO A 26 -14.32 6.45 -7.57
N GLU A 27 -13.92 7.54 -8.23
CA GLU A 27 -14.86 8.50 -8.82
C GLU A 27 -15.17 8.21 -10.30
N ASP A 28 -14.46 7.27 -10.92
CA ASP A 28 -14.53 6.98 -12.36
C ASP A 28 -14.51 5.46 -12.60
N ASP A 29 -15.49 4.95 -13.34
CA ASP A 29 -15.66 3.52 -13.62
C ASP A 29 -14.62 2.97 -14.62
N ARG A 30 -13.88 3.83 -15.30
CA ARG A 30 -12.75 3.44 -16.16
C ARG A 30 -11.51 3.06 -15.36
N ASN A 31 -11.49 3.33 -14.05
CA ASN A 31 -10.44 2.83 -13.15
C ASN A 31 -10.71 1.36 -12.81
N LEU A 32 -10.37 0.46 -13.73
CA LEU A 32 -10.72 -0.95 -13.63
C LEU A 32 -10.00 -1.66 -12.47
N TYR A 33 -10.78 -2.39 -11.67
CA TYR A 33 -10.34 -3.24 -10.56
C TYR A 33 -9.87 -4.60 -11.08
N ASN A 34 -8.76 -4.56 -11.83
CA ASN A 34 -8.06 -5.73 -12.36
C ASN A 34 -6.55 -5.59 -12.17
N CYS A 35 -5.84 -6.68 -12.42
CA CYS A 35 -4.38 -6.74 -12.27
C CYS A 35 -3.70 -6.73 -13.65
N PRO A 36 -2.86 -5.72 -13.96
CA PRO A 36 -2.04 -5.74 -15.18
C PRO A 36 -0.71 -6.50 -14.96
N GLN A 37 0.14 -6.54 -15.98
CA GLN A 37 1.44 -7.21 -15.92
C GLN A 37 2.39 -6.66 -14.85
N GLN A 38 2.23 -5.39 -14.49
CA GLN A 38 2.96 -4.71 -13.43
C GLN A 38 2.01 -4.46 -12.24
N PRO A 39 2.47 -4.43 -10.97
CA PRO A 39 1.64 -3.99 -9.86
C PRO A 39 1.02 -2.62 -10.16
N ARG A 40 -0.26 -2.43 -9.84
CA ARG A 40 -0.96 -1.17 -10.12
C ARG A 40 -1.25 -0.41 -8.85
N HIS A 41 -0.84 0.85 -8.80
CA HIS A 41 -1.35 1.81 -7.83
C HIS A 41 -2.60 2.48 -8.43
N MET A 42 -3.73 2.34 -7.74
CA MET A 42 -5.04 2.75 -8.25
C MET A 42 -5.43 4.15 -7.75
N SER A 43 -5.14 4.50 -6.51
CA SER A 43 -5.50 5.79 -5.88
C SER A 43 -4.53 6.93 -6.20
N VAL A 44 -4.35 7.23 -7.49
CA VAL A 44 -3.38 8.22 -7.97
C VAL A 44 -3.72 9.66 -7.57
N ALA A 45 -5.00 10.01 -7.62
CA ALA A 45 -5.50 11.36 -7.39
C ALA A 45 -6.60 11.35 -6.31
N VAL A 46 -6.21 11.48 -5.04
CA VAL A 46 -7.17 11.51 -3.91
C VAL A 46 -7.55 12.96 -3.57
N ASP A 47 -8.82 13.23 -3.32
CA ASP A 47 -9.34 14.57 -3.00
C ASP A 47 -8.64 15.22 -1.79
N LYS A 48 -8.31 14.43 -0.76
CA LYS A 48 -7.53 14.85 0.42
C LYS A 48 -6.17 15.47 0.07
N PHE A 49 -5.58 15.06 -1.05
CA PHE A 49 -4.31 15.58 -1.55
C PHE A 49 -4.51 16.53 -2.74
N ASN A 50 -5.68 17.16 -2.84
CA ASN A 50 -6.07 18.03 -3.95
C ASN A 50 -5.92 17.35 -5.33
N TYR A 51 -6.23 16.06 -5.41
CA TYR A 51 -6.11 15.23 -6.62
C TYR A 51 -4.69 15.21 -7.21
N ARG A 52 -3.67 15.37 -6.36
CA ARG A 52 -2.25 15.27 -6.75
C ARG A 52 -1.63 14.05 -6.08
N LEU A 53 -0.79 13.34 -6.82
CA LEU A 53 0.02 12.27 -6.29
C LEU A 53 1.08 12.86 -5.35
N PRO A 54 1.11 12.50 -4.05
CA PRO A 54 2.06 13.08 -3.09
C PRO A 54 3.52 12.85 -3.47
N TYR A 55 3.87 11.66 -3.94
CA TYR A 55 5.21 11.31 -4.42
C TYR A 55 5.17 10.07 -5.31
N TYR A 56 6.20 9.90 -6.16
CA TYR A 56 6.19 8.93 -7.26
C TYR A 56 6.21 7.46 -6.81
N SER A 57 6.82 7.14 -5.67
CA SER A 57 6.88 5.78 -5.12
C SER A 57 5.65 5.38 -4.30
N LEU A 58 4.65 6.25 -4.16
CA LEU A 58 3.47 5.94 -3.35
C LEU A 58 2.71 4.71 -3.91
N PHE A 59 2.44 3.74 -3.05
CA PHE A 59 1.62 2.56 -3.36
C PHE A 59 0.41 2.39 -2.40
N GLY A 60 0.22 3.30 -1.45
CA GLY A 60 -0.88 3.23 -0.47
C GLY A 60 -2.26 3.58 -1.01
N GLY A 61 -3.29 3.37 -0.17
CA GLY A 61 -4.68 3.61 -0.52
C GLY A 61 -5.35 2.43 -1.22
N ALA A 62 -5.10 2.28 -2.52
CA ALA A 62 -5.62 1.18 -3.31
C ALA A 62 -4.56 0.65 -4.29
N GLY A 63 -4.30 -0.65 -4.23
CA GLY A 63 -3.28 -1.33 -5.03
C GLY A 63 -3.74 -2.69 -5.53
N ALA A 64 -3.37 -3.04 -6.77
CA ALA A 64 -3.68 -4.32 -7.41
C ALA A 64 -2.41 -5.12 -7.68
N LEU A 65 -2.41 -6.40 -7.27
CA LEU A 65 -1.35 -7.35 -7.55
C LEU A 65 -1.90 -8.70 -8.00
N THR A 66 -1.26 -9.29 -9.01
CA THR A 66 -1.47 -10.69 -9.33
C THR A 66 -0.98 -11.59 -8.19
N LYS A 67 -1.49 -12.82 -8.11
CA LYS A 67 -1.00 -13.85 -7.19
C LYS A 67 0.53 -13.99 -7.27
N LYS A 68 1.05 -14.05 -8.51
CA LYS A 68 2.49 -14.15 -8.80
C LYS A 68 3.29 -12.95 -8.29
N GLN A 69 2.80 -11.73 -8.51
CA GLN A 69 3.48 -10.52 -8.02
C GLN A 69 3.52 -10.52 -6.49
N MET A 70 2.39 -10.82 -5.83
CA MET A 70 2.29 -10.88 -4.37
C MET A 70 3.22 -11.94 -3.77
N THR A 71 3.31 -13.13 -4.38
CA THR A 71 4.25 -14.17 -3.93
C THR A 71 5.71 -13.76 -4.16
N LYS A 72 6.03 -13.15 -5.31
CA LYS A 72 7.41 -12.75 -5.64
C LYS A 72 7.95 -11.65 -4.72
N THR A 73 7.09 -10.76 -4.23
CA THR A 73 7.48 -9.71 -3.26
C THR A 73 7.53 -10.21 -1.81
N ASN A 74 7.18 -11.47 -1.56
CA ASN A 74 6.99 -12.04 -0.22
C ASN A 74 5.97 -11.25 0.63
N GLY A 75 4.92 -10.74 -0.02
CA GLY A 75 3.86 -9.97 0.62
C GLY A 75 4.31 -8.67 1.31
N PHE A 76 3.40 -8.09 2.09
CA PHE A 76 3.66 -6.89 2.90
C PHE A 76 4.51 -7.24 4.12
N SER A 77 5.24 -6.27 4.69
CA SER A 77 5.89 -6.47 5.99
C SER A 77 4.85 -6.64 7.12
N ASN A 78 5.16 -7.47 8.11
CA ASN A 78 4.34 -7.64 9.31
C ASN A 78 4.87 -6.83 10.52
N ASP A 79 5.94 -6.04 10.32
CA ASP A 79 6.62 -5.33 11.40
C ASP A 79 6.11 -3.88 11.59
N TYR A 80 5.18 -3.44 10.74
CA TYR A 80 4.54 -2.13 10.83
C TYR A 80 3.32 -2.19 11.74
N TRP A 81 3.47 -1.62 12.94
CA TRP A 81 2.42 -1.53 13.95
C TRP A 81 2.01 -0.07 14.19
N GLY A 82 0.85 0.30 13.66
CA GLY A 82 0.35 1.68 13.67
C GLY A 82 0.47 2.35 12.31
N TRP A 83 0.47 3.68 12.30
CA TRP A 83 0.45 4.46 11.06
C TRP A 83 1.84 4.69 10.46
N GLY A 84 2.04 4.24 9.22
CA GLY A 84 3.04 4.76 8.29
C GLY A 84 4.21 3.82 7.98
N GLY A 85 4.61 3.85 6.70
CA GLY A 85 5.83 3.24 6.15
C GLY A 85 5.65 1.84 5.56
N GLU A 86 4.51 1.19 5.80
CA GLU A 86 4.20 -0.14 5.28
C GLU A 86 4.04 -0.15 3.76
N ASP A 87 3.38 0.87 3.21
CA ASP A 87 3.18 1.03 1.77
C ASP A 87 4.48 1.40 1.04
N ASP A 88 5.34 2.17 1.71
CA ASP A 88 6.65 2.56 1.18
C ASP A 88 7.63 1.38 1.17
N ASP A 89 7.65 0.57 2.24
CA ASP A 89 8.37 -0.71 2.27
C ASP A 89 7.88 -1.64 1.17
N PHE A 90 6.56 -1.74 0.98
CA PHE A 90 6.02 -2.59 -0.06
C PHE A 90 6.37 -2.08 -1.47
N SER A 91 6.36 -0.77 -1.70
CA SER A 91 6.88 -0.18 -2.95
C SER A 91 8.36 -0.54 -3.18
N ALA A 92 9.19 -0.51 -2.14
CA ALA A 92 10.59 -0.94 -2.24
C ALA A 92 10.70 -2.44 -2.60
N ARG A 93 9.86 -3.30 -2.02
CA ARG A 93 9.78 -4.74 -2.38
C ARG A 93 9.34 -4.97 -3.82
N ILE A 94 8.39 -4.20 -4.32
CA ILE A 94 7.98 -4.22 -5.74
C ILE A 94 9.18 -3.95 -6.63
N SER A 95 9.93 -2.90 -6.34
CA SER A 95 11.16 -2.53 -7.08
C SER A 95 12.22 -3.63 -6.99
N TYR A 96 12.50 -4.15 -5.80
CA TYR A 96 13.48 -5.24 -5.57
C TYR A 96 13.09 -6.54 -6.29
N ALA A 97 11.79 -6.82 -6.41
CA ALA A 97 11.27 -7.94 -7.19
C ALA A 97 11.34 -7.73 -8.72
N GLY A 98 11.89 -6.59 -9.19
CA GLY A 98 12.07 -6.27 -10.60
C GLY A 98 10.80 -5.81 -11.29
N TYR A 99 9.84 -5.28 -10.54
CA TYR A 99 8.61 -4.70 -11.09
C TYR A 99 8.63 -3.18 -11.04
N THR A 100 7.78 -2.55 -11.85
CA THR A 100 7.50 -1.12 -11.80
C THR A 100 6.06 -0.88 -11.39
N ILE A 101 5.76 0.30 -10.81
CA ILE A 101 4.38 0.65 -10.45
C ILE A 101 3.67 1.20 -11.69
N SER A 102 2.61 0.52 -12.13
CA SER A 102 1.71 1.01 -13.17
C SER A 102 0.58 1.85 -12.59
N ARG A 103 0.10 2.83 -13.36
CA ARG A 103 -0.96 3.76 -12.95
C ARG A 103 -1.85 4.11 -14.14
N TYR A 104 -3.13 4.28 -13.90
CA TYR A 104 -3.98 5.01 -14.84
C TYR A 104 -3.65 6.51 -14.79
N PRO A 105 -3.99 7.28 -15.84
CA PRO A 105 -3.91 8.74 -15.79
C PRO A 105 -4.68 9.31 -14.59
N SER A 106 -4.18 10.41 -14.02
CA SER A 106 -4.81 11.08 -12.87
C SER A 106 -6.23 11.63 -13.17
N THR A 107 -6.59 11.75 -14.46
CA THR A 107 -7.93 12.10 -14.90
C THR A 107 -8.95 10.95 -14.72
N ILE A 108 -8.48 9.70 -14.61
CA ILE A 108 -9.28 8.48 -14.41
C ILE A 108 -9.12 7.96 -12.97
N ALA A 109 -7.90 7.90 -12.45
CA ALA A 109 -7.59 7.34 -11.13
C ALA A 109 -7.90 8.31 -9.97
N LYS A 110 -9.10 8.91 -9.99
CA LYS A 110 -9.59 9.82 -8.96
C LYS A 110 -10.31 9.07 -7.85
N TYR A 111 -10.08 9.50 -6.61
CA TYR A 111 -10.70 8.94 -5.43
C TYR A 111 -11.19 10.01 -4.47
N LYS A 112 -12.36 9.73 -3.91
CA LYS A 112 -12.93 10.46 -2.79
C LYS A 112 -12.58 9.75 -1.49
N MET A 113 -11.98 10.46 -0.54
CA MET A 113 -11.79 9.95 0.82
C MET A 113 -13.00 10.29 1.70
N ILE A 114 -13.60 9.28 2.32
CA ILE A 114 -14.60 9.43 3.37
C ILE A 114 -13.91 10.09 4.58
N LYS A 115 -14.45 11.22 5.02
CA LYS A 115 -13.88 11.98 6.13
C LYS A 115 -14.00 11.18 7.43
N HIS A 116 -12.88 11.04 8.12
CA HIS A 116 -12.81 10.50 9.47
C HIS A 116 -12.10 11.48 10.40
N LEU A 117 -12.39 11.42 11.70
CA LEU A 117 -11.67 12.19 12.71
C LEU A 117 -10.20 11.75 12.68
N LYS A 118 -9.27 12.69 12.51
CA LYS A 118 -7.84 12.38 12.61
C LYS A 118 -7.57 11.90 14.02
N GLU A 119 -7.06 10.67 14.18
CA GLU A 119 -6.39 10.32 15.42
C GLU A 119 -5.25 11.32 15.64
N ALA A 120 -5.21 11.91 16.82
CA ALA A 120 -4.01 12.63 17.23
C ALA A 120 -2.85 11.63 17.11
N SER A 121 -1.80 11.97 16.36
CA SER A 121 -0.61 11.14 16.22
C SER A 121 0.02 10.95 17.60
N LYS A 122 -0.42 9.93 18.34
CA LYS A 122 0.27 9.48 19.52
C LYS A 122 1.50 8.77 18.99
N SER A 123 2.66 9.42 19.11
CA SER A 123 3.94 8.76 18.90
C SER A 123 3.90 7.44 19.66
N ASN A 124 3.99 6.33 18.92
CA ASN A 124 3.88 5.02 19.51
C ASN A 124 5.17 4.79 20.31
N LYS A 125 5.16 5.18 21.60
CA LYS A 125 6.36 5.24 22.47
C LYS A 125 7.17 3.94 22.40
N PHE A 126 6.48 2.80 22.29
CA PHE A 126 7.11 1.49 22.12
C PHE A 126 7.99 1.42 20.87
N VAL A 127 7.48 1.80 19.70
CA VAL A 127 8.24 1.79 18.44
C VAL A 127 9.42 2.75 18.50
N SER A 128 9.25 3.94 19.08
CA SER A 128 10.36 4.87 19.25
C SER A 128 11.47 4.33 20.16
N THR A 129 11.12 3.59 21.21
CA THR A 129 12.10 2.99 22.12
C THR A 129 12.88 1.88 21.43
N TYR A 130 12.21 0.98 20.70
CA TYR A 130 12.88 -0.10 19.96
C TYR A 130 13.81 0.39 18.86
N ILE A 131 13.41 1.42 18.10
CA ILE A 131 14.25 2.05 17.08
C ILE A 131 15.48 2.70 17.73
N ASN A 132 15.29 3.42 18.84
CA ASN A 132 16.40 4.05 19.55
C ASN A 132 17.39 3.03 20.13
N GLU A 133 16.90 1.94 20.72
CA GLU A 133 17.75 0.84 21.22
C GLU A 133 18.50 0.13 20.10
N SER A 134 17.85 -0.11 18.96
CA SER A 134 18.47 -0.76 17.80
C SER A 134 19.54 0.13 17.15
N ASN A 135 19.31 1.44 17.09
CA ASN A 135 20.29 2.41 16.60
C ASN A 135 21.48 2.55 17.56
N LYS A 136 21.23 2.52 18.87
CA LYS A 136 22.29 2.56 19.89
C LYS A 136 23.22 1.35 19.78
N LYS A 137 22.66 0.14 19.61
CA LYS A 137 23.44 -1.09 19.37
C LYS A 137 24.25 -1.08 18.07
N LYS A 138 23.82 -0.33 17.05
CA LYS A 138 24.58 -0.15 15.80
C LYS A 138 25.74 0.84 15.94
N MET A 139 25.68 1.77 16.88
CA MET A 139 26.75 2.74 17.14
C MET A 139 27.83 2.22 18.09
N GLU A 140 27.54 1.14 18.82
CA GLU A 140 28.46 0.47 19.76
C GLU A 140 29.27 -0.68 19.12
N LYS A 141 29.22 -0.83 17.79
CA LYS A 141 30.05 -1.76 17.00
C LYS A 141 30.81 -0.99 15.93
#